data_AF-A0A9E2AWH9-F1
#
_entry.id   AF-A0A9E2AWH9-F1
#
_cell.length_a   1.000
_cell.length_b   1.000
_cell.length_c   1.000
_cell.angle_alpha   90.00
_cell.angle_beta   90.00
_cell.angle_gamma   90.00
#
_symmetry.space_group_name_H-M   'P 1'
#
loop_
_entity.id
_entity.type
_entity.pdbx_description
1 polymer ?
#
loop_
_entity_poly.entity_id
_entity_poly.type
_entity_poly.pdbx_seq_one_letter_code
_entity_poly.pdbx_strand_id
1 'polypeptide(L)'
;MNDSNKSLFSEFNPVTKQEWMEKVNIDLKGADFDKKLVWKNLSKIKIQPFYNAEDKQNYIKNTGKNSQSLINYRSIIVSTEEKANQLAVKAIEEGINGLLFTVDKNNAVAKLLKGIDLNEIVVSFCIKSDVVKFASDFFGYAEKNTIPAENLKGYLDTELIT
;
A
#
# COMPACT_ATOMS: atom_id res chain seq x y z
N MET A 1 -42.31 4.93 -9.54
CA MET A 1 -42.25 4.90 -8.06
C MET A 1 -40.94 4.23 -7.69
N ASN A 2 -40.09 4.91 -6.93
CA ASN A 2 -38.78 4.39 -6.53
C ASN A 2 -38.99 3.55 -5.25
N ASP A 3 -38.69 2.24 -5.31
CA ASP A 3 -38.83 1.30 -4.19
C ASP A 3 -37.70 1.43 -3.13
N SER A 4 -37.06 2.61 -3.05
CA SER A 4 -35.87 2.88 -2.25
C SER A 4 -36.11 2.90 -0.73
N ASN A 5 -37.36 2.75 -0.27
CA ASN A 5 -37.74 2.78 1.16
C ASN A 5 -38.47 1.51 1.65
N LYS A 6 -38.51 0.42 0.87
CA LYS A 6 -39.07 -0.84 1.36
C LYS A 6 -38.03 -1.58 2.21
N SER A 7 -38.33 -1.75 3.49
CA SER A 7 -37.55 -2.63 4.37
C SER A 7 -37.69 -4.06 3.85
N LEU A 8 -36.58 -4.62 3.36
CA LEU A 8 -36.53 -6.04 3.00
C LEU A 8 -36.46 -6.86 4.29
N PHE A 9 -37.16 -7.99 4.30
CA PHE A 9 -37.13 -8.99 5.39
C PHE A 9 -37.72 -8.54 6.74
N SER A 10 -38.56 -7.50 6.78
CA SER A 10 -39.25 -7.07 8.02
C SER A 10 -40.22 -8.10 8.60
N GLU A 11 -40.64 -9.07 7.79
CA GLU A 11 -41.50 -10.19 8.20
C GLU A 11 -40.72 -11.30 8.93
N PHE A 12 -39.39 -11.22 8.95
CA PHE A 12 -38.52 -12.23 9.58
C PHE A 12 -37.85 -11.64 10.82
N ASN A 13 -37.76 -12.44 11.88
CA ASN A 13 -36.97 -12.07 13.04
C ASN A 13 -35.47 -12.03 12.70
N PRO A 14 -34.68 -11.15 13.34
CA PRO A 14 -33.24 -11.19 13.23
C PRO A 14 -32.69 -12.55 13.68
N VAL A 15 -31.77 -13.12 12.91
CA VAL A 15 -31.15 -14.41 13.22
C VAL A 15 -29.83 -14.17 13.95
N THR A 16 -29.67 -14.85 15.09
CA THR A 16 -28.46 -14.83 15.90
C THR A 16 -27.35 -15.67 15.28
N LYS A 17 -26.10 -15.41 15.69
CA LYS A 17 -24.94 -16.22 15.29
C LYS A 17 -25.11 -17.67 15.73
N GLN A 18 -25.71 -17.88 16.89
CA GLN A 18 -25.96 -19.21 17.43
C GLN A 18 -26.89 -20.01 16.52
N GLU A 19 -28.03 -19.44 16.09
CA GLU A 19 -28.96 -20.10 15.17
C GLU A 19 -28.29 -20.47 13.84
N TRP A 20 -27.40 -19.60 13.34
CA TRP A 20 -26.57 -19.90 12.18
C TRP A 20 -25.61 -21.08 12.42
N MET A 21 -24.93 -21.12 13.57
CA MET A 21 -24.02 -22.21 13.93
C MET A 21 -24.76 -23.54 14.09
N GLU A 22 -25.96 -23.53 14.69
CA GLU A 22 -26.80 -24.71 14.82
C GLU A 22 -27.17 -25.28 13.46
N LYS A 23 -27.59 -24.43 12.52
CA LYS A 23 -27.89 -24.85 11.14
C LYS A 23 -26.67 -25.44 10.44
N VAL A 24 -25.50 -24.82 10.57
CA VAL A 24 -24.26 -25.34 9.99
C VAL A 24 -23.90 -26.71 10.57
N ASN A 25 -24.03 -26.90 11.89
CA ASN A 25 -23.73 -28.18 12.54
C ASN A 25 -24.65 -29.31 12.05
N ILE A 26 -25.94 -29.01 11.83
CA ILE A 26 -26.90 -29.95 11.22
C ILE A 26 -26.43 -30.33 9.81
N ASP A 27 -26.07 -29.34 9.00
CA ASP A 27 -25.68 -29.55 7.60
C ASP A 27 -24.33 -30.28 7.47
N LEU A 28 -23.44 -30.13 8.46
CA LEU A 28 -22.18 -30.86 8.57
C LEU A 28 -22.36 -32.33 8.97
N LYS A 29 -23.56 -32.76 9.40
CA LYS A 29 -23.88 -34.16 9.77
C LYS A 29 -22.86 -34.77 10.74
N GLY A 30 -22.45 -33.99 11.74
CA GLY A 30 -21.48 -34.41 12.76
C GLY A 30 -20.00 -34.28 12.34
N ALA A 31 -19.70 -33.76 11.15
CA ALA A 31 -18.34 -33.39 10.79
C ALA A 31 -17.86 -32.18 11.61
N ASP A 32 -16.57 -32.19 11.98
CA ASP A 32 -15.93 -31.15 12.77
C ASP A 32 -15.88 -29.81 12.00
N PHE A 33 -16.57 -28.79 12.51
CA PHE A 33 -16.66 -27.46 11.93
C PHE A 33 -15.28 -26.80 11.74
N ASP A 34 -14.43 -26.83 12.76
CA ASP A 34 -13.10 -26.22 12.77
C ASP A 34 -12.14 -26.88 11.79
N LYS A 35 -12.34 -28.16 11.46
CA LYS A 35 -11.57 -28.88 10.44
C LYS A 35 -12.14 -28.72 9.05
N LYS A 36 -13.46 -28.58 8.91
CA LYS A 36 -14.14 -28.56 7.61
C LYS A 36 -14.26 -27.17 7.00
N LEU A 37 -14.53 -26.14 7.81
CA LEU A 37 -14.95 -24.83 7.30
C LEU A 37 -14.05 -23.68 7.73
N VAL A 38 -13.30 -23.82 8.83
CA VAL A 38 -12.38 -22.76 9.27
C VAL A 38 -11.08 -22.82 8.49
N TRP A 39 -10.76 -21.74 7.78
CA TRP A 39 -9.48 -21.62 7.09
C TRP A 39 -8.38 -21.18 8.07
N LYS A 40 -7.28 -21.92 8.10
CA LYS A 40 -6.14 -21.69 8.99
C LYS A 40 -4.94 -21.29 8.14
N ASN A 41 -4.52 -20.03 8.24
CA ASN A 41 -3.32 -19.58 7.55
C ASN A 41 -2.05 -19.89 8.37
N LEU A 42 -0.87 -19.75 7.75
CA LEU A 42 0.43 -19.99 8.38
C LEU A 42 0.70 -19.06 9.57
N SER A 43 0.00 -17.93 9.64
CA SER A 43 0.09 -16.94 10.73
C SER A 43 -0.76 -17.31 11.95
N LYS A 44 -1.31 -18.54 12.02
CA LYS A 44 -2.22 -19.01 13.07
C LYS A 44 -3.53 -18.22 13.16
N ILE A 45 -3.85 -17.41 12.15
CA ILE A 45 -5.12 -16.70 12.07
C ILE A 45 -6.18 -17.69 11.57
N LYS A 46 -7.24 -17.83 12.35
CA LYS A 46 -8.42 -18.60 11.98
C LYS A 46 -9.42 -17.68 11.29
N ILE A 47 -9.69 -17.94 10.03
CA ILE A 47 -10.67 -17.20 9.23
C ILE A 47 -11.97 -18.00 9.26
N GLN A 48 -12.99 -17.43 9.90
CA GLN A 48 -14.30 -18.04 10.01
C GLN A 48 -15.03 -18.04 8.65
N PRO A 49 -15.86 -19.05 8.37
CA PRO A 49 -16.59 -19.16 7.12
C PRO A 49 -17.71 -18.11 6.96
N PHE A 50 -18.11 -17.46 8.06
CA PHE A 50 -19.06 -16.35 8.05
C PHE A 50 -18.82 -15.42 9.24
N TYR A 51 -19.31 -14.19 9.11
CA TYR A 51 -19.34 -13.18 10.16
C TYR A 51 -20.70 -12.48 10.14
N ASN A 52 -21.19 -12.07 11.30
CA ASN A 52 -22.42 -11.29 11.40
C ASN A 52 -22.22 -10.02 12.27
N ALA A 53 -23.31 -9.32 12.58
CA ALA A 53 -23.25 -8.10 13.38
C ALA A 53 -22.68 -8.31 14.81
N GLU A 54 -22.77 -9.52 15.35
CA GLU A 54 -22.21 -9.86 16.66
C GLU A 54 -20.68 -10.00 16.61
N ASP A 55 -20.09 -10.19 15.42
CA ASP A 55 -18.63 -10.23 15.22
C ASP A 55 -17.99 -8.85 15.04
N LYS A 56 -18.79 -7.79 15.13
CA LYS A 56 -18.33 -6.43 14.89
C LYS A 56 -17.23 -6.06 15.89
N GLN A 57 -16.06 -5.74 15.35
CA GLN A 57 -14.94 -5.23 16.12
C GLN A 57 -14.95 -3.71 16.19
N ASN A 58 -14.36 -3.16 17.25
CA ASN A 58 -14.09 -1.74 17.34
C ASN A 58 -12.90 -1.41 16.43
N TYR A 59 -13.17 -0.74 15.31
CA TYR A 59 -12.12 -0.28 14.42
C TYR A 59 -11.25 0.77 15.11
N ILE A 60 -9.95 0.70 14.83
CA ILE A 60 -9.01 1.75 15.22
C ILE A 60 -9.47 3.04 14.55
N LYS A 61 -9.60 4.10 15.35
CA LYS A 61 -9.86 5.45 14.83
C LYS A 61 -8.52 6.05 14.41
N ASN A 62 -8.54 6.87 13.35
CA ASN A 62 -7.35 7.58 12.87
C ASN A 62 -6.26 6.67 12.26
N THR A 63 -6.62 5.75 11.37
CA THR A 63 -5.67 4.91 10.59
C THR A 63 -4.92 5.69 9.50
N GLY A 64 -4.84 7.01 9.61
CA GLY A 64 -4.49 7.90 8.50
C GLY A 64 -5.60 7.99 7.44
N LYS A 65 -5.44 8.93 6.50
CA LYS A 65 -6.24 8.95 5.27
C LYS A 65 -5.43 8.24 4.20
N ASN A 66 -6.05 7.32 3.47
CA ASN A 66 -5.47 6.81 2.24
C ASN A 66 -5.25 8.01 1.28
N SER A 67 -4.16 7.96 0.52
CA SER A 67 -3.94 8.93 -0.57
C SER A 67 -5.18 8.94 -1.47
N GLN A 68 -5.66 10.14 -1.83
CA GLN A 68 -6.80 10.29 -2.75
C GLN A 68 -6.46 9.84 -4.18
N SER A 69 -5.17 9.65 -4.47
CA SER A 69 -4.65 9.16 -5.75
C SER A 69 -3.63 8.04 -5.54
N LEU A 70 -3.72 6.99 -6.36
CA LEU A 70 -2.72 5.93 -6.38
C LEU A 70 -1.46 6.40 -7.12
N ILE A 71 -0.30 6.23 -6.51
CA ILE A 71 0.99 6.41 -7.18
C ILE A 71 1.46 5.03 -7.63
N ASN A 72 1.63 4.85 -8.94
CA ASN A 72 2.14 3.64 -9.56
C ASN A 72 3.67 3.76 -9.64
N TYR A 73 4.37 3.05 -8.76
CA TYR A 73 5.82 3.09 -8.66
C TYR A 73 6.51 2.08 -9.59
N ARG A 74 7.55 2.53 -10.31
CA ARG A 74 8.58 1.66 -10.86
C ARG A 74 9.77 1.60 -9.90
N SER A 75 10.10 0.42 -9.39
CA SER A 75 11.34 0.19 -8.65
C SER A 75 12.52 0.05 -9.59
N ILE A 76 13.61 0.77 -9.29
CA ILE A 76 14.83 0.84 -10.10
C ILE A 76 16.01 0.63 -9.16
N ILE A 77 16.69 -0.50 -9.29
CA ILE A 77 17.95 -0.77 -8.58
C ILE A 77 19.08 -0.05 -9.32
N VAL A 78 19.76 0.86 -8.62
CA VAL A 78 20.81 1.70 -9.21
C VAL A 78 22.10 0.90 -9.32
N SER A 79 22.44 0.44 -10.53
CA SER A 79 23.76 -0.13 -10.84
C SER A 79 24.76 0.95 -11.29
N THR A 80 24.33 1.79 -12.23
CA THR A 80 25.00 3.05 -12.60
C THR A 80 23.93 4.12 -12.77
N GLU A 81 24.31 5.38 -12.56
CA GLU A 81 23.37 6.50 -12.63
C GLU A 81 22.75 6.64 -14.01
N GLU A 82 23.53 6.45 -15.07
CA GLU A 82 23.07 6.58 -16.46
C GLU A 82 22.04 5.49 -16.82
N LYS A 83 22.29 4.23 -16.42
CA LYS A 83 21.35 3.14 -16.68
C LYS A 83 20.06 3.30 -15.88
N ALA A 84 20.18 3.71 -14.62
CA ALA A 84 19.01 3.96 -13.77
C ALA A 84 18.15 5.11 -14.32
N ASN A 85 18.78 6.19 -14.80
CA ASN A 85 18.08 7.29 -15.43
C ASN A 85 17.36 6.86 -16.72
N GLN A 86 18.01 6.07 -17.59
CA GLN A 86 17.36 5.54 -18.80
C GLN A 86 16.13 4.70 -18.47
N LEU A 87 16.20 3.85 -17.44
CA LEU A 87 15.05 3.08 -16.96
C LEU A 87 13.94 3.98 -16.39
N ALA A 88 14.31 5.04 -15.67
CA ALA A 88 13.37 5.98 -15.09
C ALA A 88 12.61 6.77 -16.16
N VAL A 89 13.32 7.32 -17.14
CA VAL A 89 12.71 8.04 -18.27
C VAL A 89 11.78 7.11 -19.05
N LYS A 90 12.24 5.89 -19.37
CA LYS A 90 11.40 4.89 -20.05
C LYS A 90 10.15 4.56 -19.25
N ALA A 91 10.25 4.42 -17.93
CA ALA A 91 9.09 4.14 -17.08
C ALA A 91 8.07 5.28 -17.14
N ILE A 92 8.53 6.54 -17.12
CA ILE A 92 7.66 7.72 -17.28
C ILE A 92 6.97 7.70 -18.64
N GLU A 93 7.69 7.40 -19.72
CA GLU A 93 7.12 7.24 -21.07
C GLU A 93 6.04 6.14 -21.13
N GLU A 94 6.18 5.10 -20.32
CA GLU A 94 5.20 4.01 -20.17
C GLU A 94 4.00 4.36 -19.26
N GLY A 95 3.92 5.60 -18.75
CA GLY A 95 2.80 6.10 -17.95
C GLY A 95 2.93 5.90 -16.44
N ILE A 96 4.14 5.60 -15.94
CA ILE A 96 4.44 5.55 -14.52
C ILE A 96 4.51 6.98 -13.95
N ASN A 97 3.88 7.21 -12.78
CA ASN A 97 3.88 8.50 -12.09
C ASN A 97 4.65 8.49 -10.76
N GLY A 98 5.30 7.36 -10.42
CA GLY A 98 6.19 7.22 -9.29
C GLY A 98 7.48 6.48 -9.62
N LEU A 99 8.61 6.96 -9.14
CA LEU A 99 9.91 6.29 -9.26
C LEU A 99 10.44 5.95 -7.87
N LEU A 100 10.90 4.71 -7.68
CA LEU A 100 11.56 4.27 -6.45
C LEU A 100 12.97 3.79 -6.79
N PHE A 101 13.97 4.64 -6.50
CA PHE A 101 15.36 4.28 -6.68
C PHE A 101 15.90 3.56 -5.44
N THR A 102 16.50 2.40 -5.63
CA THR A 102 17.30 1.74 -4.58
C THR A 102 18.76 2.08 -4.80
N VAL A 103 19.35 2.87 -3.90
CA VAL A 103 20.75 3.32 -3.95
C VAL A 103 21.56 2.63 -2.86
N ASP A 104 22.74 2.14 -3.22
CA ASP A 104 23.63 1.37 -2.34
C ASP A 104 24.94 2.10 -1.98
N LYS A 105 25.11 3.32 -2.49
CA LYS A 105 26.22 4.24 -2.26
C LYS A 105 25.76 5.67 -2.55
N ASN A 106 26.59 6.67 -2.27
CA ASN A 106 26.32 8.06 -2.63
C ASN A 106 26.41 8.32 -4.16
N ASN A 107 25.42 7.83 -4.90
CA ASN A 107 25.25 8.07 -6.34
C ASN A 107 24.97 9.55 -6.64
N ALA A 108 25.40 10.01 -7.82
CA ALA A 108 25.18 11.40 -8.22
C ALA A 108 23.70 11.67 -8.55
N VAL A 109 22.97 12.32 -7.64
CA VAL A 109 21.53 12.64 -7.80
C VAL A 109 21.24 13.35 -9.11
N ALA A 110 22.06 14.32 -9.51
CA ALA A 110 21.87 15.07 -10.75
C ALA A 110 21.90 14.20 -12.01
N LYS A 111 22.61 13.06 -11.99
CA LYS A 111 22.61 12.11 -13.08
C LYS A 111 21.38 11.20 -13.05
N LEU A 112 20.98 10.74 -11.86
CA LEU A 112 19.80 9.90 -11.67
C LEU A 112 18.52 10.60 -12.13
N LEU A 113 18.37 11.88 -11.79
CA LEU A 113 17.17 12.67 -12.03
C LEU A 113 17.23 13.52 -13.31
N LYS A 114 18.22 13.28 -14.18
CA LYS A 114 18.37 14.05 -15.41
C LYS A 114 17.12 13.93 -16.28
N GLY A 115 16.48 15.07 -16.58
CA GLY A 115 15.29 15.13 -17.44
C GLY A 115 14.00 14.64 -16.77
N ILE A 116 14.00 14.45 -15.45
CA ILE A 116 12.81 14.07 -14.68
C ILE A 116 12.23 15.34 -14.04
N ASP A 117 10.97 15.63 -14.34
CA ASP A 117 10.25 16.76 -13.72
C ASP A 117 9.67 16.33 -12.36
N LEU A 118 10.25 16.84 -11.28
CA LEU A 118 9.81 16.52 -9.91
C LEU A 118 8.50 17.23 -9.53
N ASN A 119 7.96 18.13 -10.35
CA ASN A 119 6.63 18.70 -10.13
C ASN A 119 5.52 17.70 -10.50
N GLU A 120 5.80 16.85 -11.50
CA GLU A 120 4.85 15.88 -12.06
C GLU A 120 5.10 14.46 -11.53
N ILE A 121 6.37 14.07 -11.37
CA ILE A 121 6.76 12.71 -11.00
C ILE A 121 7.09 12.63 -9.52
N VAL A 122 6.43 11.70 -8.83
CA VAL A 122 6.75 11.36 -7.44
C VAL A 122 8.05 10.58 -7.41
N VAL A 123 9.05 11.01 -6.64
CA VAL A 123 10.35 10.35 -6.56
C VAL A 123 10.65 9.97 -5.12
N SER A 124 10.89 8.68 -4.92
CA SER A 124 11.23 8.09 -3.63
C SER A 124 12.54 7.34 -3.72
N PHE A 125 13.23 7.23 -2.58
CA PHE A 125 14.52 6.56 -2.50
C PHE A 125 14.51 5.54 -1.35
N CYS A 126 15.01 4.35 -1.64
CA CYS A 126 15.45 3.37 -0.65
C CYS A 126 16.98 3.48 -0.58
N ILE A 127 17.50 3.97 0.54
CA ILE A 127 18.90 4.35 0.69
C ILE A 127 19.58 3.39 1.65
N LYS A 128 20.45 2.53 1.13
CA LYS A 128 21.10 1.47 1.92
C LYS A 128 22.39 1.90 2.62
N SER A 129 23.04 2.96 2.12
CA SER A 129 24.28 3.50 2.68
C SER A 129 24.38 5.00 2.40
N ASP A 130 25.30 5.69 3.06
CA ASP A 130 25.51 7.14 2.92
C ASP A 130 24.24 7.99 3.12
N VAL A 131 23.28 7.52 3.92
CA VAL A 131 21.91 8.07 4.06
C VAL A 131 21.89 9.59 4.19
N VAL A 132 22.63 10.14 5.16
CA VAL A 132 22.64 11.58 5.44
C VAL A 132 23.22 12.37 4.26
N LYS A 133 24.30 11.86 3.67
CA LYS A 133 24.98 12.52 2.56
C LYS A 133 24.10 12.51 1.31
N PHE A 134 23.53 11.36 0.96
CA PHE A 134 22.65 11.23 -0.19
C PHE A 134 21.40 12.09 -0.04
N ALA A 135 20.76 12.10 1.13
CA ALA A 135 19.62 12.96 1.41
C ALA A 135 19.98 14.45 1.27
N SER A 136 21.14 14.85 1.79
CA SER A 136 21.64 16.22 1.65
C SER A 136 21.89 16.59 0.18
N ASP A 137 22.51 15.69 -0.59
CA ASP A 137 22.77 15.87 -2.02
C ASP A 137 21.45 15.97 -2.81
N PHE A 138 20.40 15.24 -2.41
CA PHE A 138 19.07 15.31 -3.03
C PHE A 138 18.37 16.65 -2.77
N PHE A 139 18.31 17.09 -1.52
CA PHE A 139 17.69 18.38 -1.21
C PHE A 139 18.50 19.54 -1.82
N GLY A 140 19.82 19.47 -1.80
CA GLY A 140 20.68 20.45 -2.49
C GLY A 140 20.45 20.49 -4.00
N TYR A 141 20.18 19.33 -4.63
CA TYR A 141 19.76 19.29 -6.03
C TYR A 141 18.41 19.97 -6.25
N ALA A 142 17.41 19.71 -5.40
CA ALA A 142 16.08 20.30 -5.52
C ALA A 142 16.12 21.84 -5.36
N GLU A 143 16.85 22.34 -4.35
CA GLU A 143 17.06 23.77 -4.12
C GLU A 143 17.74 24.43 -5.32
N LYS A 144 18.81 23.82 -5.84
CA LYS A 144 19.54 24.34 -7.01
C LYS A 144 18.67 24.44 -8.27
N ASN A 145 17.72 23.52 -8.43
CA ASN A 145 16.78 23.52 -9.55
C ASN A 145 15.49 24.31 -9.25
N THR A 146 15.45 25.05 -8.13
CA THR A 146 14.32 25.91 -7.72
C THR A 146 12.99 25.14 -7.66
N ILE A 147 13.04 23.90 -7.17
CA ILE A 147 11.85 23.05 -7.06
C ILE A 147 11.16 23.39 -5.72
N PRO A 148 9.89 23.84 -5.74
CA PRO A 148 9.17 24.16 -4.52
C PRO A 148 9.04 22.93 -3.61
N ALA A 149 9.19 23.13 -2.30
CA ALA A 149 9.18 22.02 -1.33
C ALA A 149 7.84 21.26 -1.35
N GLU A 150 6.73 21.96 -1.61
CA GLU A 150 5.39 21.39 -1.77
C GLU A 150 5.24 20.46 -2.99
N ASN A 151 6.12 20.61 -3.98
CA ASN A 151 6.12 19.79 -5.19
C ASN A 151 6.98 18.54 -5.04
N LEU A 152 7.90 18.51 -4.06
CA LEU A 152 8.69 17.33 -3.72
C LEU A 152 7.81 16.27 -3.05
N LYS A 153 7.22 15.41 -3.88
CA LYS A 153 6.40 14.28 -3.45
C LYS A 153 7.23 13.00 -3.43
N GLY A 154 7.11 12.23 -2.36
CA GLY A 154 7.77 10.93 -2.22
C GLY A 154 8.16 10.64 -0.78
N TYR A 155 9.05 9.67 -0.59
CA TYR A 155 9.62 9.32 0.70
C TYR A 155 11.09 8.91 0.58
N LEU A 156 11.83 9.05 1.68
CA LEU A 156 13.15 8.47 1.86
C LEU A 156 13.04 7.31 2.86
N ASP A 157 13.20 6.10 2.38
CA ASP A 157 13.34 4.92 3.23
C ASP A 157 14.82 4.70 3.51
N THR A 158 15.19 4.82 4.78
CA THR A 158 16.59 4.81 5.22
C THR A 158 17.04 3.45 5.71
N GLU A 159 16.17 2.43 5.74
CA GLU A 159 16.45 1.09 6.28
C GLU A 159 17.14 1.10 7.67
N LEU A 160 16.97 2.16 8.47
CA LEU A 160 17.70 2.34 9.74
C LEU A 160 17.17 1.45 10.88
N ILE A 161 15.94 0.96 10.74
CA ILE A 161 15.31 0.03 11.67
C ILE A 161 15.04 -1.25 10.88
N THR A 162 15.97 -2.20 10.98
CA THR A 162 15.86 -3.57 10.46
C THR A 162 15.97 -4.57 11.59
#